data_AF-J9F6B7-F1
#
_entry.id   AF-J9F6B7-F1
#
_cell.length_a   1.000
_cell.length_b   1.000
_cell.length_c   1.000
_cell.angle_alpha   90.00
_cell.angle_beta   90.00
_cell.angle_gamma   90.00
#
_symmetry.space_group_name_H-M   'P 1'
#
loop_
_entity.id
_entity.type
_entity.pdbx_description
1 polymer ?
#
loop_
_entity_poly.entity_id
_entity_poly.type
_entity_poly.pdbx_seq_one_letter_code
_entity_poly.pdbx_strand_id
1 'polypeptide(L)'
;MSLSVNTIIIALSLLITLYTEANEKYQWKKVSKNPLLKRSKNFLVKFTKQPIESLCIRSHNNTVYLGTKPITSIAISTIDQCHDTCLELYPYCVAVIFYKIITLNNPLCYLFNKSSIYRDVVLYPEKPLAEHDVINIIEVVANCHEFNAVPPLSDTFTASSDKVSRIRRATNFGNRIKRMGLWSQWTKCRNGYQIRSQPCEYGRLIQKRQCSNKSSTEIPLFVHPSSFLPYPPQPYEHPDNKSPEYERRLSEHMKQLYRLRQNCCKRQEWYRKHVRVSCI
;
A
#
# COMPACT_ATOMS: atom_id res chain seq x y z
N MET A 1 34.25 33.46 -41.19
CA MET A 1 34.14 32.13 -41.80
C MET A 1 32.85 31.48 -41.30
N SER A 2 31.77 31.60 -42.06
CA SER A 2 30.47 31.01 -41.72
C SER A 2 30.45 29.55 -42.17
N LEU A 3 30.37 28.61 -41.22
CA LEU A 3 30.09 27.21 -41.53
C LEU A 3 28.69 27.12 -42.16
N SER A 4 28.60 26.50 -43.32
CA SER A 4 27.33 26.35 -44.04
C SER A 4 26.35 25.51 -43.20
N VAL A 5 25.06 25.85 -43.26
CA VAL A 5 23.99 25.11 -42.56
C VAL A 5 24.02 23.60 -42.89
N ASN A 6 24.44 23.25 -44.11
CA ASN A 6 24.62 21.86 -44.52
C ASN A 6 25.69 21.11 -43.72
N THR A 7 26.74 21.79 -43.27
CA THR A 7 27.81 21.16 -42.48
C THR A 7 27.34 20.82 -41.06
N ILE A 8 26.44 21.63 -40.50
CA ILE A 8 25.85 21.40 -39.17
C ILE A 8 24.84 20.25 -39.21
N ILE A 9 24.02 20.18 -40.27
CA ILE A 9 23.04 19.09 -40.45
C ILE A 9 23.74 17.73 -40.58
N ILE A 10 24.82 17.65 -41.39
CA ILE A 10 25.57 16.40 -41.58
C ILE A 10 26.22 15.95 -40.26
N ALA A 11 26.74 16.88 -39.46
CA ALA A 11 27.33 16.55 -38.16
C ALA A 11 26.29 16.03 -37.15
N LEU A 12 25.08 16.60 -37.13
CA LEU A 12 23.97 16.13 -36.28
C LEU A 12 23.45 14.76 -36.71
N SER A 13 23.33 14.51 -38.02
CA SER A 13 22.92 13.21 -38.54
C SER A 13 23.92 12.11 -38.14
N LEU A 14 25.23 12.37 -38.25
CA LEU A 14 26.28 11.44 -37.84
C LEU A 14 26.25 11.15 -36.33
N LEU A 15 25.99 12.16 -35.50
CA LEU A 15 25.87 12.02 -34.05
C LEU A 15 24.66 11.17 -33.64
N ILE A 16 23.53 11.32 -34.33
CA ILE A 16 22.31 10.53 -34.09
C ILE A 16 22.55 9.06 -34.47
N THR A 17 23.18 8.78 -35.63
CA THR A 17 23.51 7.39 -36.03
C THR A 17 24.49 6.70 -35.08
N LEU A 18 25.51 7.43 -34.59
CA LEU A 18 26.46 6.87 -33.62
C LEU A 18 25.78 6.58 -32.26
N TYR A 19 24.80 7.40 -31.86
CA TYR A 19 24.05 7.19 -30.63
C TYR A 19 23.08 6.00 -30.73
N THR A 20 22.47 5.78 -31.89
CA THR A 20 21.58 4.62 -32.12
C THR A 20 22.35 3.30 -32.18
N GLU A 21 23.52 3.26 -32.83
CA GLU A 21 24.35 2.05 -32.89
C GLU A 21 24.94 1.67 -31.52
N ALA A 22 25.27 2.65 -30.68
CA ALA A 22 25.74 2.39 -29.31
C ALA A 22 24.65 1.80 -28.41
N ASN A 23 23.39 2.19 -28.60
CA ASN A 23 22.26 1.73 -27.80
C ASN A 23 21.79 0.32 -28.19
N GLU A 24 21.81 -0.02 -29.49
CA GLU A 24 21.55 -1.38 -29.95
C GLU A 24 22.62 -2.37 -29.47
N LYS A 25 23.91 -2.00 -29.49
CA LYS A 25 24.99 -2.88 -29.01
C LYS A 25 24.92 -3.17 -27.49
N TYR A 26 24.28 -2.30 -26.71
CA TYR A 26 24.08 -2.47 -25.27
C TYR A 26 22.86 -3.36 -24.92
N GLN A 27 21.83 -3.38 -25.77
CA GLN A 27 20.61 -4.18 -25.54
C GLN A 27 20.78 -5.67 -25.94
N TRP A 28 21.67 -5.99 -26.88
CA TRP A 28 21.87 -7.38 -27.36
C TRP A 28 22.80 -8.26 -26.49
N LYS A 29 23.44 -7.71 -25.45
CA LYS A 29 24.39 -8.47 -24.59
C LYS A 29 23.77 -9.19 -23.38
N LYS A 30 22.44 -9.20 -23.23
CA LYS A 30 21.76 -9.86 -22.09
C LYS A 30 20.76 -10.97 -22.45
N VAL A 31 20.82 -11.49 -23.68
CA VAL A 31 20.04 -12.69 -24.07
C VAL A 31 20.96 -13.70 -24.76
N SER A 32 21.40 -14.72 -24.03
CA SER A 32 21.83 -16.01 -24.63
C SER A 32 21.85 -17.09 -23.54
N LYS A 33 20.82 -17.96 -23.53
CA LYS A 33 20.82 -19.37 -23.95
C LYS A 33 21.47 -20.36 -22.96
N ASN A 34 20.62 -21.25 -22.45
CA ASN A 34 20.96 -22.53 -21.81
C ASN A 34 21.96 -23.33 -22.65
N PRO A 35 22.83 -24.08 -21.96
CA PRO A 35 23.22 -25.41 -22.43
C PRO A 35 23.00 -26.50 -21.35
N LEU A 36 22.19 -27.49 -21.72
CA LEU A 36 22.23 -28.93 -21.40
C LEU A 36 23.01 -29.42 -20.16
N LEU A 37 22.22 -30.02 -19.25
CA LEU A 37 22.38 -31.35 -18.64
C LEU A 37 23.83 -31.82 -18.31
N LYS A 38 24.24 -31.62 -17.06
CA LYS A 38 25.22 -32.50 -16.38
C LYS A 38 24.61 -33.05 -15.09
N ARG A 39 24.54 -34.38 -15.03
CA ARG A 39 23.99 -35.18 -13.93
C ARG A 39 25.02 -35.29 -12.80
N SER A 40 24.52 -35.21 -11.57
CA SER A 40 25.13 -35.63 -10.29
C SER A 40 26.13 -34.68 -9.61
N LYS A 41 25.67 -34.04 -8.53
CA LYS A 41 25.98 -34.44 -7.15
C LYS A 41 24.99 -33.76 -6.21
N ASN A 42 24.53 -34.48 -5.19
CA ASN A 42 23.55 -34.05 -4.19
C ASN A 42 23.83 -32.64 -3.66
N PHE A 43 23.21 -31.63 -4.27
CA PHE A 43 23.11 -30.31 -3.68
C PHE A 43 21.98 -30.42 -2.68
N LEU A 44 22.34 -30.59 -1.41
CA LEU A 44 21.43 -30.32 -0.31
C LEU A 44 20.99 -28.87 -0.51
N VAL A 45 19.82 -28.68 -1.15
CA VAL A 45 19.21 -27.36 -1.32
C VAL A 45 18.95 -26.89 0.09
N LYS A 46 19.86 -26.05 0.59
CA LYS A 46 19.68 -25.31 1.82
C LYS A 46 18.44 -24.45 1.53
N PHE A 47 17.28 -24.90 2.00
CA PHE A 47 16.03 -24.16 1.89
C PHE A 47 16.28 -22.79 2.51
N THR A 48 16.56 -21.79 1.67
CA THR A 48 16.57 -20.39 2.08
C THR A 48 15.14 -20.12 2.53
N LYS A 49 14.91 -20.04 3.84
CA LYS A 49 13.63 -19.62 4.42
C LYS A 49 13.23 -18.34 3.69
N GLN A 50 12.15 -18.41 2.92
CA GLN A 50 11.59 -17.23 2.28
C GLN A 50 11.25 -16.21 3.39
N PRO A 51 11.54 -14.91 3.18
CA PRO A 51 11.44 -13.91 4.23
C PRO A 51 10.00 -13.78 4.72
N ILE A 52 9.81 -13.72 6.04
CA ILE A 52 8.51 -13.40 6.64
C ILE A 52 8.31 -11.89 6.49
N GLU A 53 7.32 -11.52 5.69
CA GLU A 53 6.88 -10.14 5.56
C GLU A 53 6.18 -9.71 6.86
N SER A 54 6.56 -8.56 7.40
CA SER A 54 5.97 -7.99 8.61
C SER A 54 5.30 -6.66 8.24
N LEU A 55 4.00 -6.59 8.49
CA LEU A 55 3.14 -5.46 8.13
C LEU A 55 2.41 -4.95 9.37
N CYS A 56 1.79 -3.78 9.24
CA CYS A 56 0.88 -3.21 10.21
C CYS A 56 -0.43 -2.85 9.53
N ILE A 57 -1.53 -3.18 10.20
CA ILE A 57 -2.86 -2.82 9.73
C ILE A 57 -3.60 -2.00 10.77
N ARG A 58 -4.38 -1.05 10.28
CA ARG A 58 -5.41 -0.39 11.06
C ARG A 58 -6.73 -0.45 10.30
N SER A 59 -7.79 -0.76 11.03
CA SER A 59 -9.16 -0.66 10.53
C SER A 59 -9.83 0.63 10.99
N HIS A 60 -10.73 1.13 10.14
CA HIS A 60 -11.67 2.22 10.45
C HIS A 60 -13.09 1.78 10.15
N ASN A 61 -14.05 2.33 10.90
CA ASN A 61 -15.47 2.20 10.67
C ASN A 61 -16.02 3.56 10.25
N ASN A 62 -16.98 3.56 9.34
CA ASN A 62 -17.69 4.74 8.89
C ASN A 62 -16.74 5.82 8.37
N THR A 63 -15.65 5.39 7.73
CA THR A 63 -14.62 6.24 7.15
C THR A 63 -14.37 5.76 5.74
N VAL A 64 -14.08 6.67 4.81
CA VAL A 64 -13.80 6.38 3.40
C VAL A 64 -12.67 7.28 2.88
N TYR A 65 -12.31 7.14 1.61
CA TYR A 65 -11.31 7.98 0.96
C TYR A 65 -11.93 8.97 -0.02
N LEU A 66 -11.39 10.19 -0.01
CA LEU A 66 -11.57 11.17 -1.08
C LEU A 66 -10.24 11.40 -1.79
N GLY A 67 -10.31 11.90 -3.04
CA GLY A 67 -9.15 12.28 -3.84
C GLY A 67 -8.43 11.14 -4.56
N THR A 68 -8.83 9.89 -4.33
CA THR A 68 -8.29 8.72 -5.02
C THR A 68 -9.41 7.79 -5.50
N LYS A 69 -9.12 7.03 -6.56
CA LYS A 69 -10.00 6.01 -7.11
C LYS A 69 -9.44 4.61 -6.79
N PRO A 70 -10.30 3.60 -6.60
CA PRO A 70 -9.81 2.25 -6.42
C PRO A 70 -9.16 1.73 -7.71
N ILE A 71 -8.19 0.83 -7.55
CA ILE A 71 -7.59 0.06 -8.64
C ILE A 71 -8.66 -0.82 -9.28
N THR A 72 -9.52 -1.42 -8.44
CA THR A 72 -10.52 -2.39 -8.84
C THR A 72 -11.61 -2.50 -7.77
N SER A 73 -12.74 -3.08 -8.16
CA SER A 73 -13.89 -3.36 -7.30
C SER A 73 -14.33 -4.80 -7.49
N ILE A 74 -14.67 -5.49 -6.40
CA ILE A 74 -15.15 -6.88 -6.40
C ILE A 74 -16.34 -7.05 -5.46
N ALA A 75 -17.25 -7.95 -5.81
CA ALA A 75 -18.34 -8.37 -4.93
C ALA A 75 -17.90 -9.54 -4.06
N ILE A 76 -17.92 -9.37 -2.74
CA ILE A 76 -17.50 -10.39 -1.76
C ILE A 76 -18.28 -10.22 -0.46
N SER A 77 -18.35 -11.26 0.37
CA SER A 77 -19.28 -11.25 1.51
C SER A 77 -18.76 -10.62 2.79
N THR A 78 -17.43 -10.55 2.98
CA THR A 78 -16.83 -10.04 4.23
C THR A 78 -15.61 -9.14 4.01
N ILE A 79 -15.37 -8.26 4.99
CA ILE A 79 -14.17 -7.41 5.03
C ILE A 79 -12.87 -8.25 5.11
N ASP A 80 -12.88 -9.39 5.80
CA ASP A 80 -11.70 -10.27 5.88
C ASP A 80 -11.35 -10.85 4.51
N GLN A 81 -12.35 -11.25 3.71
CA GLN A 81 -12.13 -11.66 2.32
C GLN A 81 -11.58 -10.51 1.47
N CYS A 82 -12.00 -9.28 1.74
CA CYS A 82 -11.54 -8.07 1.05
C CYS A 82 -10.05 -7.86 1.28
N HIS A 83 -9.65 -7.91 2.55
CA HIS A 83 -8.28 -7.79 2.99
C HIS A 83 -7.39 -8.93 2.45
N ASP A 84 -7.83 -10.18 2.56
CA ASP A 84 -7.07 -11.32 2.06
C ASP A 84 -6.86 -11.20 0.55
N THR A 85 -7.90 -10.83 -0.20
CA THR A 85 -7.82 -10.61 -1.65
C THR A 85 -6.81 -9.51 -2.01
N CYS A 86 -6.81 -8.40 -1.26
CA CYS A 86 -5.85 -7.32 -1.41
C CYS A 86 -4.40 -7.81 -1.20
N LEU A 87 -4.14 -8.51 -0.09
CA LEU A 87 -2.79 -8.99 0.22
C LEU A 87 -2.30 -10.12 -0.70
N GLU A 88 -3.19 -10.97 -1.18
CA GLU A 88 -2.81 -12.18 -1.94
C GLU A 88 -2.76 -11.95 -3.44
N LEU A 89 -3.75 -11.24 -4.01
CA LEU A 89 -3.92 -11.14 -5.47
C LEU A 89 -3.43 -9.82 -6.03
N TYR A 90 -3.30 -8.77 -5.22
CA TYR A 90 -2.97 -7.42 -5.69
C TYR A 90 -1.72 -6.88 -4.99
N PRO A 91 -0.51 -7.08 -5.55
CA PRO A 91 0.75 -6.77 -4.86
C PRO A 91 0.93 -5.28 -4.51
N TYR A 92 0.20 -4.40 -5.19
CA TYR A 92 0.21 -2.95 -4.92
C TYR A 92 -0.95 -2.49 -4.04
N CYS A 93 -1.83 -3.39 -3.60
CA CYS A 93 -2.96 -3.03 -2.76
C CYS A 93 -2.48 -2.76 -1.32
N VAL A 94 -2.74 -1.54 -0.85
CA VAL A 94 -2.33 -1.05 0.48
C VAL A 94 -3.51 -0.58 1.32
N ALA A 95 -4.72 -0.61 0.76
CA ALA A 95 -5.93 -0.34 1.50
C ALA A 95 -7.13 -0.97 0.79
N VAL A 96 -8.15 -1.29 1.59
CA VAL A 96 -9.45 -1.72 1.08
C VAL A 96 -10.56 -0.96 1.76
N ILE A 97 -11.65 -0.72 1.02
CA ILE A 97 -12.90 -0.17 1.56
C ILE A 97 -14.02 -1.14 1.25
N PHE A 98 -14.72 -1.58 2.29
CA PHE A 98 -15.82 -2.52 2.22
C PHE A 98 -17.14 -1.81 2.54
N TYR A 99 -18.14 -2.04 1.69
CA TYR A 99 -19.51 -1.61 1.89
C TYR A 99 -20.42 -2.83 1.91
N LYS A 100 -21.15 -3.02 3.01
CA LYS A 100 -22.34 -3.87 3.05
C LYS A 100 -23.54 -2.94 3.16
N ILE A 101 -24.24 -2.74 2.05
CA ILE A 101 -25.42 -1.88 1.96
C ILE A 101 -26.63 -2.79 1.96
N ILE A 102 -27.57 -2.59 2.87
CA ILE A 102 -28.70 -3.51 3.06
C ILE A 102 -29.61 -3.61 1.82
N THR A 103 -29.68 -2.55 1.03
CA THR A 103 -30.47 -2.50 -0.21
C THR A 103 -29.76 -3.15 -1.41
N LEU A 104 -28.48 -3.49 -1.28
CA LEU A 104 -27.71 -4.16 -2.33
C LEU A 104 -27.57 -5.65 -2.02
N ASN A 105 -27.78 -6.49 -3.04
CA ASN A 105 -27.68 -7.94 -2.90
C ASN A 105 -26.26 -8.41 -2.54
N ASN A 106 -25.25 -7.70 -3.02
CA ASN A 106 -23.85 -8.09 -2.87
C ASN A 106 -23.05 -6.99 -2.18
N PRO A 107 -22.36 -7.29 -1.06
CA PRO A 107 -21.41 -6.36 -0.48
C PRO A 107 -20.23 -6.13 -1.44
N LEU A 108 -19.69 -4.92 -1.37
CA LEU A 108 -18.72 -4.39 -2.32
C LEU A 108 -17.39 -4.14 -1.63
N CYS A 109 -16.32 -4.49 -2.31
CA CYS A 109 -14.95 -4.32 -1.85
C CYS A 109 -14.16 -3.56 -2.90
N TYR A 110 -13.62 -2.42 -2.50
CA TYR A 110 -12.82 -1.52 -3.33
C TYR A 110 -11.36 -1.60 -2.88
N LEU A 111 -10.45 -1.87 -3.81
CA LEU A 111 -9.02 -2.07 -3.53
C LEU A 111 -8.25 -0.84 -3.98
N PHE A 112 -7.35 -0.32 -3.14
CA PHE A 112 -6.61 0.90 -3.39
C PHE A 112 -5.10 0.67 -3.34
N ASN A 113 -4.37 1.33 -4.24
CA ASN A 113 -2.90 1.36 -4.25
C ASN A 113 -2.31 2.54 -3.47
N LYS A 114 -3.17 3.35 -2.87
CA LYS A 114 -2.82 4.45 -1.98
C LYS A 114 -3.68 4.34 -0.73
N SER A 115 -3.08 4.71 0.40
CA SER A 115 -3.77 4.81 1.68
C SER A 115 -3.70 6.25 2.19
N SER A 116 -4.25 6.51 3.38
CA SER A 116 -4.26 7.86 3.95
C SER A 116 -2.87 8.47 4.14
N ILE A 117 -1.78 7.70 4.20
CA ILE A 117 -0.42 8.27 4.34
C ILE A 117 0.04 9.06 3.09
N TYR A 118 -0.70 8.94 1.98
CA TYR A 118 -0.43 9.64 0.73
C TYR A 118 -1.06 11.02 0.71
N ARG A 119 -0.45 11.95 -0.05
CA ARG A 119 -0.86 13.35 -0.06
C ARG A 119 -2.29 13.54 -0.60
N ASP A 120 -2.65 12.80 -1.62
CA ASP A 120 -3.90 12.93 -2.35
C ASP A 120 -5.04 12.07 -1.79
N VAL A 121 -4.84 11.38 -0.67
CA VAL A 121 -5.85 10.53 -0.04
C VAL A 121 -6.29 11.13 1.27
N VAL A 122 -7.53 11.58 1.32
CA VAL A 122 -8.12 12.23 2.50
C VAL A 122 -9.11 11.28 3.17
N LEU A 123 -8.99 11.10 4.48
CA LEU A 123 -9.99 10.39 5.27
C LEU A 123 -11.26 11.24 5.38
N TYR A 124 -12.39 10.65 5.05
CA TYR A 124 -13.70 11.30 5.10
C TYR A 124 -14.68 10.46 5.94
N PRO A 125 -15.46 11.09 6.84
CA PRO A 125 -16.45 10.36 7.62
C PRO A 125 -17.66 10.01 6.73
N GLU A 126 -17.94 8.73 6.58
CA GLU A 126 -19.07 8.21 5.81
C GLU A 126 -20.13 7.71 6.78
N LYS A 127 -21.26 8.41 6.88
CA LYS A 127 -22.33 8.01 7.80
C LYS A 127 -23.16 6.90 7.15
N PRO A 128 -23.36 5.74 7.82
CA PRO A 128 -24.29 4.73 7.34
C PRO A 128 -25.68 5.33 7.06
N LEU A 129 -26.24 5.05 5.89
CA LEU A 129 -27.56 5.53 5.48
C LEU A 129 -28.69 4.69 6.10
N ALA A 130 -28.41 3.44 6.44
CA ALA A 130 -29.28 2.56 7.21
C ALA A 130 -28.55 2.00 8.44
N GLU A 131 -29.30 1.62 9.48
CA GLU A 131 -28.76 1.11 10.76
C GLU A 131 -27.83 -0.10 10.59
N HIS A 132 -28.11 -0.94 9.59
CA HIS A 132 -27.39 -2.19 9.33
C HIS A 132 -26.37 -2.07 8.19
N ASP A 133 -26.21 -0.87 7.63
CA ASP A 133 -25.14 -0.62 6.66
C ASP A 133 -23.79 -0.65 7.36
N VAL A 134 -22.82 -1.30 6.73
CA VAL A 134 -21.47 -1.43 7.26
C VAL A 134 -20.49 -0.83 6.27
N ILE A 135 -19.72 0.15 6.72
CA ILE A 135 -18.64 0.77 5.97
C ILE A 135 -17.34 0.59 6.76
N ASN A 136 -16.36 -0.10 6.18
CA ASN A 136 -15.07 -0.33 6.82
C ASN A 136 -13.92 -0.04 5.87
N ILE A 137 -12.83 0.49 6.42
CA ILE A 137 -11.52 0.50 5.76
C ILE A 137 -10.59 -0.45 6.49
N ILE A 138 -9.72 -1.15 5.77
CA ILE A 138 -8.46 -1.67 6.31
C ILE A 138 -7.32 -1.04 5.53
N GLU A 139 -6.40 -0.39 6.25
CA GLU A 139 -5.17 0.17 5.69
C GLU A 139 -3.98 -0.68 6.09
N VAL A 140 -3.05 -0.89 5.16
CA VAL A 140 -1.85 -1.72 5.32
C VAL A 140 -0.61 -0.85 5.09
N VAL A 141 0.35 -0.93 6.01
CA VAL A 141 1.66 -0.26 5.91
C VAL A 141 2.77 -1.21 6.36
N ALA A 142 4.01 -0.93 5.98
CA ALA A 142 5.15 -1.74 6.39
C ALA A 142 5.50 -1.51 7.88
N ASN A 143 5.29 -0.28 8.37
CA ASN A 143 5.57 0.11 9.74
C ASN A 143 4.41 0.91 10.33
N CYS A 144 3.91 0.53 11.51
CA CYS A 144 2.79 1.23 12.14
C CYS A 144 3.04 2.73 12.37
N HIS A 145 4.30 3.16 12.53
CA HIS A 145 4.62 4.58 12.69
C HIS A 145 4.34 5.42 11.45
N GLU A 146 4.12 4.83 10.28
CA GLU A 146 3.65 5.54 9.09
C GLU A 146 2.28 6.19 9.35
N PHE A 147 1.44 5.56 10.17
CA PHE A 147 0.15 6.12 10.60
C PHE A 147 0.29 7.29 11.58
N ASN A 148 1.48 7.58 12.13
CA ASN A 148 1.66 8.79 12.93
C ASN A 148 1.25 10.02 12.12
N ALA A 149 1.59 10.01 10.81
CA ALA A 149 1.36 11.04 9.81
C ALA A 149 -0.08 11.57 9.82
N VAL A 150 -1.03 10.64 9.98
CA VAL A 150 -2.45 10.88 9.76
C VAL A 150 -3.20 10.14 10.86
N PRO A 151 -3.50 10.79 12.01
CA PRO A 151 -4.32 10.17 13.03
C PRO A 151 -5.72 9.84 12.49
N PRO A 152 -6.42 8.86 13.10
CA PRO A 152 -7.81 8.61 12.76
C PRO A 152 -8.71 9.83 12.93
N LEU A 153 -9.83 9.81 12.22
CA LEU A 153 -10.91 10.78 12.41
C LEU A 153 -11.47 10.69 13.84
N SER A 154 -11.98 11.83 14.33
CA SER A 154 -12.56 11.96 15.67
C SER A 154 -14.05 12.32 15.61
N ASP A 155 -14.67 12.17 14.45
CA ASP A 155 -16.09 12.41 14.21
C ASP A 155 -16.93 11.38 15.02
N THR A 156 -18.11 11.78 15.51
CA THR A 156 -18.87 11.05 16.56
C THR A 156 -19.29 9.63 16.17
N PHE A 157 -19.50 9.37 14.88
CA PHE A 157 -19.90 8.06 14.36
C PHE A 157 -18.76 7.31 13.67
N THR A 158 -17.55 7.86 13.69
CA THR A 158 -16.35 7.17 13.17
C THR A 158 -15.66 6.41 14.28
N ALA A 159 -15.02 5.29 13.93
CA ALA A 159 -14.18 4.56 14.88
C ALA A 159 -12.94 4.03 14.19
N SER A 160 -11.86 3.87 14.95
CA SER A 160 -10.63 3.25 14.45
C SER A 160 -10.04 2.30 15.47
N SER A 161 -9.39 1.25 14.98
CA SER A 161 -8.54 0.36 15.78
C SER A 161 -7.24 1.03 16.23
N ASP A 162 -6.83 2.12 15.58
CA ASP A 162 -5.66 2.89 15.96
C ASP A 162 -5.99 3.79 17.16
N LYS A 163 -5.44 3.44 18.32
CA LYS A 163 -5.70 4.13 19.61
C LYS A 163 -4.53 4.99 20.07
N VAL A 164 -3.54 5.24 19.20
CA VAL A 164 -2.35 6.02 19.58
C VAL A 164 -2.69 7.49 19.72
N SER A 165 -2.42 8.05 20.91
CA SER A 165 -2.69 9.45 21.23
C SER A 165 -1.80 10.41 20.44
N ARG A 166 -2.26 11.66 20.26
CA ARG A 166 -1.48 12.71 19.56
C ARG A 166 -0.11 12.94 20.20
N ILE A 167 -0.06 12.98 21.53
CA ILE A 167 1.19 13.14 22.29
C ILE A 167 2.14 11.99 21.97
N ARG A 168 1.64 10.75 22.00
CA ARG A 168 2.45 9.58 21.67
C ARG A 168 2.94 9.64 20.23
N ARG A 169 2.12 10.00 19.25
CA ARG A 169 2.58 10.15 17.85
C ARG A 169 3.71 11.19 17.69
N ALA A 170 3.70 12.24 18.50
CA ALA A 170 4.71 13.30 18.45
C ALA A 170 6.04 12.90 19.13
N THR A 171 6.02 11.99 20.11
CA THR A 171 7.20 11.63 20.91
C THR A 171 7.79 10.26 20.58
N ASN A 172 7.03 9.33 19.98
CA ASN A 172 7.41 7.91 19.86
C ASN A 172 8.25 7.55 18.61
N PHE A 173 8.99 8.50 18.03
CA PHE A 173 9.78 8.20 16.83
C PHE A 173 10.96 7.27 17.15
N GLY A 174 10.84 5.99 16.74
CA GLY A 174 11.86 4.95 16.98
C GLY A 174 11.61 4.10 18.22
N ASN A 175 10.62 4.44 19.03
CA ASN A 175 10.20 3.60 20.15
C ASN A 175 9.46 2.37 19.64
N ARG A 176 9.60 1.25 20.35
CA ARG A 176 8.93 0.01 19.95
C ARG A 176 7.42 0.17 19.99
N ILE A 177 6.75 -0.36 18.97
CA ILE A 177 5.29 -0.48 18.92
C ILE A 177 4.83 -1.33 20.11
N LYS A 178 3.90 -0.82 20.91
CA LYS A 178 3.32 -1.58 22.04
C LYS A 178 2.44 -2.69 21.48
N ARG A 179 2.92 -3.93 21.65
CA ARG A 179 2.20 -5.17 21.33
C ARG A 179 1.25 -5.53 22.46
N MET A 180 0.10 -6.08 22.12
CA MET A 180 -0.94 -6.47 23.06
C MET A 180 -1.34 -7.92 22.78
N GLY A 181 -1.35 -8.77 23.80
CA GLY A 181 -1.67 -10.19 23.66
C GLY A 181 -0.62 -10.99 22.87
N LEU A 182 -0.97 -12.23 22.56
CA LEU A 182 -0.11 -13.18 21.84
C LEU A 182 -0.35 -13.12 20.33
N TRP A 183 0.62 -13.62 19.57
CA TRP A 183 0.40 -13.92 18.16
C TRP A 183 -0.66 -15.00 18.01
N SER A 184 -1.55 -14.82 17.02
CA SER A 184 -2.40 -15.92 16.56
C SER A 184 -1.55 -17.07 16.03
N GLN A 185 -2.14 -18.26 15.99
CA GLN A 185 -1.61 -19.35 15.18
C GLN A 185 -1.54 -18.92 13.71
N TRP A 186 -0.64 -19.55 12.96
CA TRP A 186 -0.60 -19.39 11.51
C TRP A 186 -1.88 -19.96 10.90
N THR A 187 -2.47 -19.22 9.96
CA THR A 187 -3.61 -19.73 9.18
C THR A 187 -3.22 -20.95 8.35
N LYS A 188 -4.23 -21.72 7.93
CA LYS A 188 -4.05 -22.75 6.90
C LYS A 188 -3.52 -22.09 5.62
N CYS A 189 -2.73 -22.84 4.84
CA CYS A 189 -2.19 -22.33 3.59
C CYS A 189 -3.32 -22.00 2.59
N ARG A 190 -3.43 -20.74 2.18
CA ARG A 190 -4.39 -20.25 1.18
C ARG A 190 -3.62 -19.48 0.11
N ASN A 191 -3.88 -19.77 -1.16
CA ASN A 191 -3.20 -19.14 -2.30
C ASN A 191 -1.66 -19.07 -2.19
N GLY A 192 -1.04 -20.07 -1.54
CA GLY A 192 0.41 -20.14 -1.36
C GLY A 192 0.97 -19.37 -0.15
N TYR A 193 0.12 -18.75 0.68
CA TYR A 193 0.54 -17.97 1.84
C TYR A 193 -0.10 -18.45 3.15
N GLN A 194 0.58 -18.16 4.26
CA GLN A 194 0.05 -18.21 5.62
C GLN A 194 0.20 -16.84 6.27
N ILE A 195 -0.78 -16.48 7.08
CA ILE A 195 -0.83 -15.22 7.78
C ILE A 195 -1.00 -15.50 9.28
N ARG A 196 -0.41 -14.66 10.13
CA ARG A 196 -0.76 -14.56 11.55
C ARG A 196 -0.83 -13.10 11.96
N SER A 197 -1.52 -12.82 13.05
CA SER A 197 -1.73 -11.46 13.53
C SER A 197 -1.53 -11.33 15.03
N GLN A 198 -1.14 -10.15 15.48
CA GLN A 198 -1.02 -9.79 16.89
C GLN A 198 -1.60 -8.38 17.10
N PRO A 199 -2.50 -8.16 18.07
CA PRO A 199 -2.97 -6.82 18.41
C PRO A 199 -1.82 -5.86 18.79
N CYS A 200 -1.94 -4.60 18.39
CA CYS A 200 -1.01 -3.54 18.78
C CYS A 200 -1.75 -2.20 18.94
N GLU A 201 -1.07 -1.21 19.50
CA GLU A 201 -1.68 0.10 19.77
C GLU A 201 -2.22 0.85 18.54
N TYR A 202 -1.76 0.52 17.34
CA TYR A 202 -2.24 1.07 16.07
C TYR A 202 -3.35 0.23 15.42
N GLY A 203 -3.63 -0.97 15.94
CA GLY A 203 -4.51 -1.95 15.30
C GLY A 203 -3.93 -3.35 15.45
N ARG A 204 -3.31 -3.89 14.39
CA ARG A 204 -2.68 -5.21 14.42
C ARG A 204 -1.36 -5.24 13.65
N LEU A 205 -0.38 -5.96 14.19
CA LEU A 205 0.77 -6.43 13.44
C LEU A 205 0.38 -7.68 12.67
N ILE A 206 0.79 -7.77 11.40
CA ILE A 206 0.56 -8.89 10.52
C ILE A 206 1.90 -9.49 10.13
N GLN A 207 1.96 -10.82 10.09
CA GLN A 207 3.07 -11.51 9.46
C GLN A 207 2.54 -12.43 8.38
N LYS A 208 3.13 -12.32 7.19
CA LYS A 208 2.81 -13.12 6.01
C LYS A 208 4.05 -13.90 5.58
N ARG A 209 3.87 -15.17 5.25
CA ARG A 209 4.95 -16.02 4.72
C ARG A 209 4.40 -16.94 3.64
N GLN A 210 5.25 -17.34 2.72
CA GLN A 210 4.92 -18.38 1.75
C GLN A 210 4.85 -19.75 2.43
N CYS A 211 3.99 -20.62 1.91
CA CYS A 211 3.85 -21.99 2.39
C CYS A 211 5.03 -22.84 1.90
N SER A 212 5.56 -23.70 2.79
CA SER A 212 6.77 -24.50 2.51
C SER A 212 6.66 -25.47 1.33
N ASN A 213 5.45 -25.83 0.88
CA ASN A 213 5.21 -26.96 -0.04
C ASN A 213 4.66 -26.58 -1.43
N LYS A 214 4.68 -25.29 -1.82
CA LYS A 214 4.26 -24.91 -3.18
C LYS A 214 5.34 -24.10 -3.88
N SER A 215 6.04 -24.73 -4.82
CA SER A 215 6.58 -24.05 -5.99
C SER A 215 5.41 -23.68 -6.92
N SER A 216 4.45 -22.89 -6.46
CA SER A 216 3.42 -22.37 -7.37
C SER A 216 4.01 -21.17 -8.08
N THR A 217 4.62 -21.42 -9.23
CA THR A 217 4.99 -20.42 -10.23
C THR A 217 3.75 -19.84 -10.94
N GLU A 218 2.56 -20.33 -10.62
CA GLU A 218 1.30 -19.74 -11.06
C GLU A 218 1.06 -18.45 -10.28
N ILE A 219 1.48 -17.35 -10.88
CA ILE A 219 0.92 -16.03 -10.61
C ILE A 219 -0.60 -16.21 -10.76
N PRO A 220 -1.42 -15.95 -9.72
CA PRO A 220 -2.86 -15.98 -9.89
C PRO A 220 -3.19 -15.07 -11.06
N LEU A 221 -3.79 -15.62 -12.12
CA LEU A 221 -4.35 -14.82 -13.20
C LEU A 221 -5.21 -13.76 -12.55
N PHE A 222 -4.84 -12.49 -12.73
CA PHE A 222 -5.62 -11.37 -12.22
C PHE A 222 -7.05 -11.56 -12.72
N VAL A 223 -7.96 -11.88 -11.80
CA VAL A 223 -9.38 -11.90 -12.12
C VAL A 223 -9.73 -10.45 -12.39
N HIS A 224 -9.68 -10.04 -13.65
CA HIS A 224 -10.23 -8.77 -14.08
C HIS A 224 -11.74 -8.83 -13.81
N PRO A 225 -12.26 -8.02 -12.88
CA PRO A 225 -13.69 -8.01 -12.63
C PRO A 225 -14.41 -7.60 -13.92
N SER A 226 -15.53 -8.26 -14.19
CA SER A 226 -16.33 -8.14 -15.40
C SER A 226 -16.99 -6.76 -15.57
N SER A 227 -16.93 -5.88 -14.56
CA SER A 227 -17.26 -4.46 -14.66
C SER A 227 -16.71 -3.71 -13.45
N PHE A 228 -16.13 -2.53 -13.67
CA PHE A 228 -15.71 -1.64 -12.58
C PHE A 228 -16.95 -0.98 -11.99
N LEU A 229 -17.23 -1.27 -10.72
CA LEU A 229 -18.33 -0.67 -9.98
C LEU A 229 -17.93 0.74 -9.52
N PRO A 230 -18.83 1.73 -9.63
CA PRO A 230 -18.52 3.11 -9.28
C PRO A 230 -18.19 3.24 -7.78
N TYR A 231 -17.23 4.11 -7.47
CA TYR A 231 -16.85 4.47 -6.11
C TYR A 231 -17.14 5.95 -5.87
N PRO A 232 -17.94 6.32 -4.86
CA PRO A 232 -18.64 5.44 -3.93
C PRO A 232 -19.77 4.62 -4.59
N PRO A 233 -20.21 3.52 -3.96
CA PRO A 233 -21.42 2.81 -4.41
C PRO A 233 -22.68 3.65 -4.17
N GLN A 234 -23.64 3.59 -5.08
CA GLN A 234 -24.98 4.12 -4.80
C GLN A 234 -25.59 3.42 -3.57
N PRO A 235 -26.32 4.15 -2.70
CA PRO A 235 -26.72 5.56 -2.83
C PRO A 235 -25.79 6.56 -2.14
N TYR A 236 -24.57 6.17 -1.79
CA TYR A 236 -23.60 7.07 -1.18
C TYR A 236 -23.07 8.06 -2.22
N GLU A 237 -22.91 9.31 -1.79
CA GLU A 237 -22.38 10.39 -2.63
C GLU A 237 -21.20 11.04 -1.92
N HIS A 238 -20.08 11.12 -2.64
CA HIS A 238 -18.89 11.81 -2.14
C HIS A 238 -18.90 13.27 -2.61
N PRO A 239 -18.42 14.20 -1.78
CA PRO A 239 -18.30 15.59 -2.18
C PRO A 239 -17.31 15.74 -3.34
N ASP A 240 -17.59 16.71 -4.22
CA ASP A 240 -16.71 17.07 -5.34
C ASP A 240 -15.34 17.55 -4.83
N ASN A 241 -14.29 17.39 -5.64
CA ASN A 241 -12.93 17.82 -5.29
C ASN A 241 -12.73 19.35 -5.22
N LYS A 242 -13.74 20.14 -5.57
CA LYS A 242 -13.82 21.60 -5.40
C LYS A 242 -14.79 22.01 -4.30
N SER A 243 -15.40 21.05 -3.61
CA SER A 243 -16.28 21.37 -2.48
C SER A 243 -15.49 22.00 -1.33
N PRO A 244 -16.07 22.97 -0.59
CA PRO A 244 -15.42 23.55 0.57
C PRO A 244 -15.02 22.50 1.63
N GLU A 245 -15.81 21.43 1.76
CA GLU A 245 -15.51 20.34 2.68
C GLU A 245 -14.28 19.54 2.28
N TYR A 246 -14.17 19.14 1.00
CA TYR A 246 -12.99 18.45 0.49
C TYR A 246 -11.73 19.31 0.66
N GLU A 247 -11.79 20.59 0.27
CA GLU A 247 -10.65 21.51 0.38
C GLU A 247 -10.20 21.70 1.83
N ARG A 248 -11.16 21.84 2.78
CA ARG A 248 -10.85 21.93 4.20
C ARG A 248 -10.13 20.69 4.71
N ARG A 249 -10.67 19.50 4.43
CA ARG A 249 -10.08 18.22 4.88
C ARG A 249 -8.72 17.96 4.22
N LEU A 250 -8.56 18.30 2.94
CA LEU A 250 -7.28 18.21 2.24
C LEU A 250 -6.24 19.16 2.85
N SER A 251 -6.61 20.38 3.21
CA SER A 251 -5.73 21.34 3.89
C SER A 251 -5.29 20.84 5.27
N GLU A 252 -6.22 20.30 6.07
CA GLU A 252 -5.90 19.67 7.36
C GLU A 252 -4.96 18.47 7.19
N HIS A 253 -5.23 17.63 6.19
CA HIS A 253 -4.41 16.49 5.83
C HIS A 253 -2.97 16.90 5.47
N MET A 254 -2.83 17.90 4.59
CA MET A 254 -1.51 18.45 4.23
C MET A 254 -0.75 18.97 5.45
N LYS A 255 -1.43 19.67 6.37
CA LYS A 255 -0.82 20.17 7.62
C LYS A 255 -0.32 19.01 8.49
N GLN A 256 -1.08 17.92 8.60
CA GLN A 256 -0.68 16.74 9.37
C GLN A 256 0.57 16.07 8.77
N LEU A 257 0.57 15.82 7.46
CA LEU A 257 1.71 15.25 6.74
C LEU A 257 2.96 16.14 6.86
N TYR A 258 2.79 17.45 6.76
CA TYR A 258 3.91 18.40 6.84
C TYR A 258 4.52 18.46 8.24
N ARG A 259 3.70 18.58 9.30
CA ARG A 259 4.17 18.59 10.70
C ARG A 259 5.04 17.38 11.01
N LEU A 260 4.68 16.22 10.48
CA LEU A 260 5.39 14.97 10.77
C LEU A 260 6.67 14.80 9.95
N ARG A 261 6.72 15.33 8.72
CA ARG A 261 7.98 15.48 7.98
C ARG A 261 8.94 16.43 8.67
N GLN A 262 8.48 17.57 9.17
CA GLN A 262 9.32 18.48 9.95
C GLN A 262 9.89 17.80 11.19
N ASN A 263 9.07 16.99 11.89
CA ASN A 263 9.52 16.18 13.02
C ASN A 263 10.46 15.04 12.61
N CYS A 264 10.52 14.65 11.33
CA CYS A 264 11.52 13.75 10.78
C CYS A 264 12.85 14.45 10.51
N CYS A 265 12.83 15.65 9.91
CA CYS A 265 14.05 16.44 9.67
C CYS A 265 14.71 16.88 10.99
N LYS A 266 13.95 17.40 11.95
CA LYS A 266 14.46 17.75 13.30
C LYS A 266 15.09 16.55 14.03
N ARG A 267 14.59 15.34 13.75
CA ARG A 267 15.09 14.07 14.28
C ARG A 267 16.37 13.61 13.60
N GLN A 268 16.46 13.73 12.27
CA GLN A 268 17.72 13.47 11.55
C GLN A 268 18.82 14.43 12.03
N GLU A 269 18.49 15.71 12.26
CA GLU A 269 19.41 16.67 12.86
C GLU A 269 19.82 16.28 14.29
N TRP A 270 18.88 15.82 15.12
CA TRP A 270 19.18 15.33 16.47
C TRP A 270 20.10 14.09 16.46
N TYR A 271 19.82 13.07 15.62
CA TYR A 271 20.68 11.89 15.47
C TYR A 271 22.06 12.23 14.91
N ARG A 272 22.14 13.14 13.92
CA ARG A 272 23.42 13.66 13.40
C ARG A 272 24.23 14.34 14.51
N LYS A 273 23.57 15.10 15.39
CA LYS A 273 24.23 15.86 16.46
C LYS A 273 24.62 15.01 17.67
N HIS A 274 23.89 13.93 17.98
CA HIS A 274 24.07 13.19 19.25
C HIS A 274 24.52 11.73 19.09
N VAL A 275 24.34 11.11 17.93
CA VAL A 275 24.58 9.67 17.75
C VAL A 275 25.62 9.37 16.66
N ARG A 276 26.07 10.35 15.86
CA ARG A 276 27.06 10.20 14.77
C ARG A 276 26.78 9.03 13.79
N VAL A 277 25.54 8.57 13.68
CA VAL A 277 25.12 7.59 12.68
C VAL A 277 24.14 8.27 11.74
N SER A 278 24.47 8.31 10.45
CA SER A 278 23.53 8.66 9.39
C SER A 278 22.73 7.41 9.04
N CYS A 279 21.41 7.45 9.25
CA CYS A 279 20.53 6.44 8.70
C CYS A 279 20.21 6.81 7.24
N ILE A 280 20.47 5.86 6.34
CA ILE A 280 20.05 5.85 4.92
C ILE A 280 18.52 5.76 4.87
#